data_AF-A0A2P9GHS1-F1
#
_entry.id   AF-A0A2P9GHS1-F1
#
_cell.length_a   1.000
_cell.length_b   1.000
_cell.length_c   1.000
_cell.angle_alpha   90.00
_cell.angle_beta   90.00
_cell.angle_gamma   90.00
#
_symmetry.space_group_name_H-M   'P 1'
#
loop_
_entity.id
_entity.type
_entity.pdbx_description
1 polymer ?
#
loop_
_entity_poly.entity_id
_entity_poly.type
_entity_poly.pdbx_seq_one_letter_code
_entity_poly.pdbx_strand_id
1 'polypeptide(L)'
;MKLYCSKILLFFLPLNILVTSYHVHNKNKPSIITSRHTPIYTSRVLSEGDTQSSNYDNDPQMRKVMNNFNRQTSQRFEEYEERVKEKRQKRKEERDKNIKKIIEKDKREKSLEQKIEKGCLRCGCGLGGVAASVGVFGGLGVYGSEMAATAVAGKAAGIKEGIKVGLERVIAIAEQLIDSSGGEIPTVEILQPLTTSISGDNITFQGIFECIKSNIKEQLDANVYKNFILAVDKIAEKQLSDFNAMTEVPAKAVTDAIIQGKADAIAAAHAEYAHLYSAIGYSVLAILIIVLVMIIIYLILRYRRKKKMKKKDQYEKLLEE
;
A
#
# COMPACT_ATOMS: atom_id res chain seq x y z
N MET A 1 8.74 -15.57 -11.62
CA MET A 1 7.29 -15.67 -11.31
C MET A 1 6.97 -16.72 -10.23
N LYS A 2 7.79 -16.86 -9.16
CA LYS A 2 7.53 -17.83 -8.06
C LYS A 2 7.61 -17.23 -6.64
N LEU A 3 8.09 -16.00 -6.45
CA LEU A 3 8.25 -15.36 -5.13
C LEU A 3 7.10 -14.44 -4.69
N TYR A 4 6.17 -14.10 -5.61
CA TYR A 4 5.02 -13.24 -5.28
C TYR A 4 3.84 -14.03 -4.70
N CYS A 5 3.76 -15.34 -4.92
CA CYS A 5 2.67 -16.17 -4.37
C CYS A 5 2.80 -16.37 -2.85
N SER A 6 4.02 -16.47 -2.30
CA SER A 6 4.23 -16.66 -0.85
C SER A 6 3.88 -15.41 -0.04
N LYS A 7 4.18 -14.21 -0.55
CA LYS A 7 3.81 -12.93 0.09
C LYS A 7 2.30 -12.68 0.10
N ILE A 8 1.59 -13.08 -0.96
CA ILE A 8 0.12 -12.97 -1.04
C ILE A 8 -0.55 -13.97 -0.09
N LEU A 9 0.02 -15.17 0.09
CA LEU A 9 -0.47 -16.19 1.02
C LEU A 9 -0.30 -15.76 2.50
N LEU A 10 0.81 -15.11 2.84
CA LEU A 10 1.08 -14.61 4.19
C LEU A 10 0.08 -13.55 4.66
N PHE A 11 -0.48 -12.75 3.74
CA PHE A 11 -1.52 -11.75 4.05
C PHE A 11 -2.93 -12.35 4.17
N PHE A 12 -3.18 -13.53 3.59
CA PHE A 12 -4.48 -14.22 3.66
C PHE A 12 -4.76 -14.83 5.03
N LEU A 13 -3.71 -15.27 5.73
CA LEU A 13 -3.79 -15.88 7.07
C LEU A 13 -4.41 -14.93 8.12
N PRO A 14 -3.91 -13.69 8.31
CA PRO A 14 -4.51 -12.78 9.29
C PRO A 14 -5.92 -12.31 8.92
N LEU A 15 -6.22 -12.14 7.61
CA LEU A 15 -7.55 -11.75 7.14
C LEU A 15 -8.61 -12.84 7.36
N ASN A 16 -8.27 -14.11 7.19
CA ASN A 16 -9.19 -15.21 7.50
C ASN A 16 -9.47 -15.34 9.00
N ILE A 17 -8.50 -15.03 9.87
CA ILE A 17 -8.69 -15.02 11.34
C ILE A 17 -9.66 -13.92 11.76
N LEU A 18 -9.62 -12.75 11.10
CA LEU A 18 -10.57 -11.66 11.34
C LEU A 18 -12.01 -12.03 10.90
N VAL A 19 -12.15 -12.72 9.78
CA VAL A 19 -13.46 -13.16 9.24
C VAL A 19 -14.07 -14.29 10.07
N THR A 20 -13.26 -15.24 10.57
CA THR A 20 -13.75 -16.31 11.45
C THR A 20 -14.14 -15.79 12.82
N SER A 21 -13.42 -14.80 13.37
CA SER A 21 -13.77 -14.07 14.60
C SER A 21 -15.17 -13.42 14.50
N TYR A 22 -15.48 -12.78 13.37
CA TYR A 22 -16.78 -12.16 13.13
C TYR A 22 -17.93 -13.19 13.07
N HIS A 23 -17.66 -14.39 12.54
CA HIS A 23 -18.69 -15.42 12.36
C HIS A 23 -19.06 -16.16 13.66
N VAL A 24 -18.18 -16.17 14.66
CA VAL A 24 -18.40 -16.81 15.97
C VAL A 24 -19.38 -16.00 16.84
N HIS A 25 -19.53 -14.69 16.60
CA HIS A 25 -20.47 -13.83 17.32
C HIS A 25 -21.91 -13.81 16.77
N ASN A 26 -22.21 -14.55 15.69
CA ASN A 26 -23.56 -14.66 15.15
C ASN A 26 -24.15 -16.06 15.36
N LYS A 27 -24.49 -16.39 16.61
CA LYS A 27 -25.29 -17.57 16.94
C LYS A 27 -26.57 -17.13 17.66
N ASN A 28 -27.68 -17.08 16.93
CA ASN A 28 -29.03 -17.18 17.49
C ASN A 28 -29.93 -18.06 16.58
N LYS A 29 -29.82 -19.37 16.83
CA LYS A 29 -30.83 -20.44 16.98
C LYS A 29 -31.99 -20.70 15.97
N PRO A 30 -32.54 -21.94 15.97
CA PRO A 30 -32.99 -22.69 14.79
C PRO A 30 -34.48 -23.08 14.82
N SER A 31 -35.06 -23.51 13.68
CA SER A 31 -36.21 -24.43 13.69
C SER A 31 -36.52 -25.09 12.33
N ILE A 32 -36.37 -26.42 12.30
CA ILE A 32 -37.33 -27.44 11.82
C ILE A 32 -37.93 -27.25 10.42
N ILE A 33 -37.56 -28.13 9.46
CA ILE A 33 -38.51 -28.67 8.48
C ILE A 33 -38.29 -30.18 8.33
N THR A 34 -39.25 -30.90 8.89
CA THR A 34 -39.44 -32.35 8.89
C THR A 34 -39.89 -32.83 7.51
N SER A 35 -39.33 -33.94 7.05
CA SER A 35 -39.79 -34.68 5.86
C SER A 35 -41.12 -35.38 6.14
N ARG A 36 -42.15 -35.13 5.30
CA ARG A 36 -43.33 -35.99 5.14
C ARG A 36 -43.77 -35.99 3.68
N HIS A 37 -43.56 -37.11 3.00
CA HIS A 37 -44.27 -37.42 1.76
C HIS A 37 -45.59 -38.10 2.11
N THR A 38 -46.70 -37.46 1.77
CA THR A 38 -48.03 -38.08 1.70
C THR A 38 -48.62 -37.75 0.32
N PRO A 39 -48.78 -38.73 -0.58
CA PRO A 39 -49.49 -38.51 -1.84
C PRO A 39 -50.99 -38.44 -1.57
N ILE A 40 -51.59 -37.27 -1.83
CA ILE A 40 -53.04 -37.06 -1.85
C ILE A 40 -53.48 -37.15 -3.32
N TYR A 41 -53.62 -38.37 -3.82
CA TYR A 41 -54.45 -38.63 -4.99
C TYR A 41 -55.25 -39.92 -4.75
N THR A 42 -56.53 -39.77 -4.44
CA THR A 42 -57.50 -40.84 -4.61
C THR A 42 -57.59 -41.10 -6.10
N SER A 43 -57.06 -42.24 -6.56
CA SER A 43 -57.33 -42.71 -7.91
C SER A 43 -58.84 -42.85 -8.04
N ARG A 44 -59.44 -42.03 -8.90
CA ARG A 44 -60.77 -42.33 -9.45
C ARG A 44 -60.57 -43.53 -10.38
N VAL A 45 -60.47 -44.71 -9.79
CA VAL A 45 -60.58 -45.97 -10.53
C VAL A 45 -62.02 -45.97 -11.04
N LEU A 46 -62.20 -45.77 -12.34
CA LEU A 46 -63.46 -46.01 -13.01
C LEU A 46 -63.75 -47.50 -12.80
N SER A 47 -64.66 -47.80 -11.88
CA SER A 47 -65.23 -49.13 -11.71
C SER A 47 -65.97 -49.45 -13.01
N GLU A 48 -65.38 -50.31 -13.85
CA GLU A 48 -66.08 -50.94 -14.97
C GLU A 48 -67.20 -51.80 -14.36
N GLY A 49 -68.40 -51.22 -14.25
CA GLY A 49 -69.61 -52.00 -14.00
C GLY A 49 -69.97 -52.73 -15.29
N ASP A 50 -70.15 -54.05 -15.20
CA ASP A 50 -70.59 -54.89 -16.31
C ASP A 50 -71.85 -54.29 -16.94
N THR A 51 -71.66 -53.63 -18.07
CA THR A 51 -72.76 -53.02 -18.81
C THR A 51 -73.42 -54.17 -19.54
N GLN A 52 -74.58 -54.63 -19.03
CA GLN A 52 -75.41 -55.59 -19.72
C GLN A 52 -75.57 -55.13 -21.17
N SER A 53 -75.02 -55.92 -22.11
CA SER A 53 -74.95 -55.55 -23.52
C SER A 53 -76.37 -55.45 -24.06
N SER A 54 -76.88 -54.23 -24.14
CA SER A 54 -78.15 -53.97 -24.77
C SER A 54 -77.95 -54.23 -26.27
N ASN A 55 -78.58 -55.28 -26.80
CA ASN A 55 -78.44 -55.78 -28.15
C ASN A 55 -79.09 -54.84 -29.20
N TYR A 56 -78.72 -53.56 -29.18
CA TYR A 56 -79.25 -52.48 -30.04
C TYR A 56 -78.32 -52.15 -31.21
N ASP A 57 -77.24 -52.91 -31.43
CA ASP A 57 -76.28 -52.65 -32.52
C ASP A 57 -76.92 -52.66 -33.92
N ASN A 58 -78.05 -53.37 -34.06
CA ASN A 58 -78.81 -53.47 -35.30
C ASN A 58 -80.10 -52.64 -35.32
N ASP A 59 -80.40 -51.87 -34.26
CA ASP A 59 -81.59 -51.01 -34.22
C ASP A 59 -81.39 -49.80 -35.16
N PRO A 60 -82.27 -49.60 -36.16
CA PRO A 60 -82.16 -48.49 -37.12
C PRO A 60 -82.13 -47.10 -36.46
N GLN A 61 -82.80 -46.92 -35.31
CA GLN A 61 -82.80 -45.68 -34.55
C GLN A 61 -81.49 -45.51 -33.77
N MET A 62 -81.00 -46.57 -33.12
CA MET A 62 -79.72 -46.53 -32.38
C MET A 62 -78.54 -46.25 -33.32
N ARG A 63 -78.54 -46.86 -34.51
CA ARG A 63 -77.49 -46.64 -35.52
C ARG A 63 -77.47 -45.20 -36.02
N LYS A 64 -78.62 -44.54 -36.13
CA LYS A 64 -78.72 -43.10 -36.46
C LYS A 64 -78.17 -42.22 -35.35
N VAL A 65 -78.46 -42.53 -34.08
CA VAL A 65 -77.92 -41.80 -32.92
C VAL A 65 -76.41 -41.97 -32.84
N MET A 66 -75.89 -43.19 -32.99
CA MET A 66 -74.46 -43.49 -33.01
C MET A 66 -73.73 -42.74 -34.13
N ASN A 67 -74.27 -42.76 -35.36
CA ASN A 67 -73.68 -42.03 -36.49
C ASN A 67 -73.69 -40.50 -36.26
N ASN A 68 -74.74 -39.95 -35.66
CA ASN A 68 -74.79 -38.53 -35.30
C ASN A 68 -73.77 -38.19 -34.21
N PHE A 69 -73.63 -39.04 -33.19
CA PHE A 69 -72.65 -38.87 -32.12
C PHE A 69 -71.22 -38.94 -32.67
N ASN A 70 -70.91 -39.94 -33.50
CA ASN A 70 -69.61 -40.07 -34.15
C ASN A 70 -69.29 -38.88 -35.05
N ARG A 71 -70.27 -38.39 -35.82
CA ARG A 71 -70.11 -37.19 -36.65
C ARG A 71 -69.82 -35.94 -35.81
N GLN A 72 -70.58 -35.71 -34.74
CA GLN A 72 -70.34 -34.58 -33.83
C GLN A 72 -69.00 -34.71 -33.08
N THR A 73 -68.63 -35.93 -32.69
CA THR A 73 -67.38 -36.21 -32.00
C THR A 73 -66.18 -35.98 -32.91
N SER A 74 -66.25 -36.42 -34.17
CA SER A 74 -65.23 -36.16 -35.18
C SER A 74 -65.01 -34.66 -35.41
N GLN A 75 -66.09 -33.87 -35.52
CA GLN A 75 -66.00 -32.40 -35.65
C GLN A 75 -65.33 -31.75 -34.42
N ARG A 76 -65.69 -32.17 -33.20
CA ARG A 76 -65.05 -31.66 -31.98
C ARG A 76 -63.57 -32.02 -31.88
N PHE A 77 -63.17 -33.18 -32.38
CA PHE A 77 -61.76 -33.59 -32.41
C PHE A 77 -60.95 -32.73 -33.39
N GLU A 78 -61.45 -32.47 -34.60
CA GLU A 78 -60.81 -31.54 -35.54
C GLU A 78 -60.71 -30.12 -34.97
N GLU A 79 -61.79 -29.58 -34.40
CA GLU A 79 -61.78 -28.27 -33.74
C GLU A 79 -60.81 -28.22 -32.54
N TYR A 80 -60.69 -29.32 -31.79
CA TYR A 80 -59.73 -29.41 -30.69
C TYR A 80 -58.29 -29.45 -31.21
N GLU A 81 -57.99 -30.24 -32.25
CA GLU A 81 -56.67 -30.28 -32.86
C GLU A 81 -56.24 -28.92 -33.39
N GLU A 82 -57.11 -28.22 -34.11
CA GLU A 82 -56.82 -26.88 -34.64
C GLU A 82 -56.57 -25.88 -33.51
N ARG A 83 -57.38 -25.88 -32.44
CA ARG A 83 -57.12 -25.03 -31.26
C ARG A 83 -55.81 -25.38 -30.56
N VAL A 84 -55.44 -26.66 -30.50
CA VAL A 84 -54.18 -27.09 -29.88
C VAL A 84 -52.99 -26.65 -30.71
N LYS A 85 -53.06 -26.79 -32.05
CA LYS A 85 -52.02 -26.30 -32.98
C LYS A 85 -51.85 -24.79 -32.83
N GLU A 86 -52.93 -24.01 -32.86
CA GLU A 86 -52.88 -22.55 -32.72
C GLU A 86 -52.26 -22.12 -31.38
N LYS A 87 -52.67 -22.74 -30.26
CA LYS A 87 -52.10 -22.45 -28.93
C LYS A 87 -50.63 -22.85 -28.81
N ARG A 88 -50.20 -23.92 -29.49
CA ARG A 88 -48.78 -24.32 -29.53
C ARG A 88 -47.97 -23.31 -30.34
N GLN A 89 -48.48 -22.86 -31.48
CA GLN A 89 -47.87 -21.85 -32.33
C GLN A 89 -47.64 -20.54 -31.55
N LYS A 90 -48.70 -20.00 -30.93
CA LYS A 90 -48.62 -18.76 -30.12
C LYS A 90 -47.56 -18.83 -29.01
N ARG A 91 -47.52 -19.95 -28.27
CA ARG A 91 -46.51 -20.14 -27.19
C ARG A 91 -45.09 -20.34 -27.72
N LYS A 92 -44.90 -20.80 -28.95
CA LYS A 92 -43.59 -20.90 -29.59
C LYS A 92 -43.10 -19.51 -30.00
N GLU A 93 -43.94 -18.74 -30.69
CA GLU A 93 -43.65 -17.36 -31.09
C GLU A 93 -43.37 -16.44 -29.89
N GLU A 94 -44.13 -16.58 -28.81
CA GLU A 94 -43.92 -15.81 -27.58
C GLU A 94 -42.58 -16.16 -26.91
N ARG A 95 -42.21 -17.45 -26.89
CA ARG A 95 -40.88 -17.89 -26.40
C ARG A 95 -39.77 -17.31 -27.25
N ASP A 96 -39.86 -17.42 -28.57
CA ASP A 96 -38.82 -16.96 -29.49
C ASP A 96 -38.64 -15.44 -29.39
N LYS A 97 -39.74 -14.70 -29.24
CA LYS A 97 -39.72 -13.25 -28.99
C LYS A 97 -39.04 -12.89 -27.67
N ASN A 98 -39.33 -13.63 -26.59
CA ASN A 98 -38.70 -13.43 -25.29
C ASN A 98 -37.19 -13.78 -25.31
N ILE A 99 -36.81 -14.87 -25.98
CA ILE A 99 -35.40 -15.26 -26.17
C ILE A 99 -34.65 -14.16 -26.93
N LYS A 100 -35.20 -13.66 -28.05
CA LYS A 100 -34.60 -12.58 -28.83
C LYS A 100 -34.38 -11.31 -28.00
N LYS A 101 -35.35 -10.96 -27.15
CA LYS A 101 -35.27 -9.81 -26.24
C LYS A 101 -34.17 -9.98 -25.17
N ILE A 102 -33.97 -11.20 -24.67
CA ILE A 102 -32.90 -11.53 -23.72
C ILE A 102 -31.52 -11.42 -24.39
N ILE A 103 -31.36 -11.96 -25.60
CA ILE A 103 -30.11 -11.90 -26.38
C ILE A 103 -29.73 -10.44 -26.68
N GLU A 104 -30.68 -9.62 -27.14
CA GLU A 104 -30.42 -8.20 -27.41
C GLU A 104 -30.01 -7.44 -26.14
N LYS A 105 -30.66 -7.72 -25.01
CA LYS A 105 -30.29 -7.11 -23.71
C LYS A 105 -28.88 -7.50 -23.28
N ASP A 106 -28.54 -8.78 -23.39
CA ASP A 106 -27.22 -9.30 -23.03
C ASP A 106 -26.11 -8.73 -23.91
N LYS A 107 -26.37 -8.56 -25.22
CA LYS A 107 -25.43 -7.92 -26.17
C LYS A 107 -25.15 -6.47 -25.79
N ARG A 108 -26.17 -5.71 -25.35
CA ARG A 108 -26.00 -4.33 -24.85
C ARG A 108 -25.17 -4.28 -23.57
N GLU A 109 -25.50 -5.11 -22.58
CA GLU A 109 -24.75 -5.20 -21.31
C GLU A 109 -23.27 -5.53 -21.56
N LYS A 110 -22.98 -6.52 -22.41
CA LYS A 110 -21.61 -6.91 -22.78
C LYS A 110 -20.83 -5.77 -23.45
N SER A 111 -21.49 -4.96 -24.28
CA SER A 111 -20.87 -3.81 -24.95
C SER A 111 -20.57 -2.65 -24.00
N LEU A 112 -21.45 -2.37 -23.04
CA LEU A 112 -21.25 -1.34 -22.01
C LEU A 112 -20.11 -1.74 -21.08
N GLU A 113 -20.07 -2.99 -20.64
CA GLU A 113 -19.01 -3.49 -19.78
C GLU A 113 -17.64 -3.47 -20.45
N GLN A 114 -17.53 -3.86 -21.73
CA GLN A 114 -16.28 -3.76 -22.49
C GLN A 114 -15.80 -2.32 -22.64
N LYS A 115 -16.71 -1.35 -22.80
CA LYS A 115 -16.35 0.07 -22.86
C LYS A 115 -15.85 0.58 -21.52
N ILE A 116 -16.50 0.21 -20.42
CA ILE A 116 -16.06 0.58 -19.06
C ILE A 116 -14.71 -0.07 -18.72
N GLU A 117 -14.50 -1.33 -19.11
CA GLU A 117 -13.23 -2.03 -18.88
C GLU A 117 -12.07 -1.42 -19.70
N LYS A 118 -12.28 -1.11 -20.98
CA LYS A 118 -11.30 -0.38 -21.80
C LYS A 118 -11.05 1.03 -21.27
N GLY A 119 -12.10 1.73 -20.81
CA GLY A 119 -12.01 3.05 -20.21
C GLY A 119 -11.20 3.04 -18.91
N CYS A 120 -11.46 2.07 -18.03
CA CYS A 120 -10.76 1.91 -16.76
C CYS A 120 -9.31 1.47 -16.96
N LEU A 121 -9.00 0.64 -17.96
CA LEU A 121 -7.61 0.27 -18.29
C LEU A 121 -6.82 1.49 -18.83
N ARG A 122 -7.43 2.30 -19.70
CA ARG A 122 -6.81 3.55 -20.20
C ARG A 122 -6.61 4.58 -19.08
N CYS A 123 -7.61 4.74 -18.22
CA CYS A 123 -7.56 5.68 -17.10
C CYS A 123 -6.57 5.22 -16.01
N GLY A 124 -6.49 3.91 -15.73
CA GLY A 124 -5.51 3.33 -14.81
C GLY A 124 -4.06 3.46 -15.30
N CYS A 125 -3.80 3.29 -16.60
CA CYS A 125 -2.48 3.56 -17.18
C CYS A 125 -2.13 5.06 -17.18
N GLY A 126 -3.11 5.95 -17.40
CA GLY A 126 -2.92 7.41 -17.37
C GLY A 126 -2.65 7.96 -15.96
N LEU A 127 -3.45 7.56 -14.97
CA LEU A 127 -3.27 7.96 -13.57
C LEU A 127 -2.05 7.29 -12.93
N GLY A 128 -1.75 6.03 -13.29
CA GLY A 128 -0.55 5.33 -12.81
C GLY A 128 0.76 5.94 -13.32
N GLY A 129 0.76 6.54 -14.52
CA GLY A 129 1.93 7.22 -15.08
C GLY A 129 2.18 8.61 -14.47
N VAL A 130 1.12 9.39 -14.22
CA VAL A 130 1.25 10.79 -13.75
C VAL A 130 1.41 10.88 -12.23
N ALA A 131 0.79 9.99 -11.44
CA ALA A 131 0.97 9.98 -9.99
C ALA A 131 2.38 9.49 -9.59
N ALA A 132 2.94 8.53 -10.33
CA ALA A 132 4.30 8.06 -10.10
C ALA A 132 5.35 9.14 -10.40
N SER A 133 5.14 9.98 -11.43
CA SER A 133 6.10 11.04 -11.75
C SER A 133 6.06 12.20 -10.75
N VAL A 134 4.87 12.68 -10.35
CA VAL A 134 4.80 13.82 -9.41
C VAL A 134 5.22 13.41 -7.98
N GLY A 135 4.92 12.18 -7.54
CA GLY A 135 5.31 11.69 -6.21
C GLY A 135 6.79 11.30 -6.09
N VAL A 136 7.37 10.67 -7.10
CA VAL A 136 8.77 10.17 -7.03
C VAL A 136 9.78 11.27 -7.34
N PHE A 137 9.51 12.15 -8.30
CA PHE A 137 10.46 13.23 -8.64
C PHE A 137 10.36 14.43 -7.69
N GLY A 138 9.17 14.75 -7.18
CA GLY A 138 8.99 15.82 -6.19
C GLY A 138 9.68 15.52 -4.85
N GLY A 139 9.60 14.26 -4.38
CA GLY A 139 10.27 13.83 -3.16
C GLY A 139 11.79 13.83 -3.26
N LEU A 140 12.35 13.44 -4.42
CA LEU A 140 13.81 13.39 -4.61
C LEU A 140 14.47 14.79 -4.60
N GLY A 141 13.80 15.79 -5.19
CA GLY A 141 14.33 17.16 -5.25
C GLY A 141 14.40 17.83 -3.89
N VAL A 142 13.31 17.73 -3.11
CA VAL A 142 13.22 18.33 -1.76
C VAL A 142 14.15 17.61 -0.79
N TYR A 143 14.19 16.27 -0.84
CA TYR A 143 15.10 15.48 0.01
C TYR A 143 16.58 15.81 -0.30
N GLY A 144 16.94 16.02 -1.57
CA GLY A 144 18.30 16.40 -1.96
C GLY A 144 18.74 17.75 -1.39
N SER A 145 17.89 18.77 -1.47
CA SER A 145 18.21 20.11 -0.93
C SER A 145 18.25 20.15 0.59
N GLU A 146 17.38 19.39 1.25
CA GLU A 146 17.32 19.31 2.72
C GLU A 146 18.53 18.54 3.29
N MET A 147 18.94 17.44 2.65
CA MET A 147 20.18 16.73 3.00
C MET A 147 21.43 17.60 2.80
N ALA A 148 21.46 18.45 1.76
CA ALA A 148 22.56 19.39 1.55
C ALA A 148 22.60 20.48 2.64
N ALA A 149 21.46 21.06 2.99
CA ALA A 149 21.36 22.08 4.04
C ALA A 149 21.75 21.52 5.43
N THR A 150 21.25 20.34 5.78
CA THR A 150 21.60 19.65 7.04
C THR A 150 23.07 19.23 7.09
N ALA A 151 23.68 18.85 5.95
CA ALA A 151 25.11 18.58 5.89
C ALA A 151 25.96 19.84 6.14
N VAL A 152 25.54 21.00 5.60
CA VAL A 152 26.21 22.30 5.84
C VAL A 152 26.07 22.71 7.30
N ALA A 153 24.86 22.62 7.87
CA ALA A 153 24.61 22.94 9.28
C ALA A 153 25.39 22.01 10.23
N GLY A 154 25.39 20.70 9.96
CA GLY A 154 26.15 19.72 10.72
C GLY A 154 27.66 19.95 10.64
N LYS A 155 28.18 20.37 9.49
CA LYS A 155 29.59 20.75 9.34
C LYS A 155 29.93 21.98 10.19
N ALA A 156 29.10 23.02 10.18
CA ALA A 156 29.30 24.21 11.02
C ALA A 156 29.27 23.89 12.52
N ALA A 157 28.36 23.01 12.94
CA ALA A 157 28.26 22.55 14.33
C ALA A 157 29.48 21.71 14.76
N GLY A 158 29.91 20.76 13.91
CA GLY A 158 31.12 19.97 14.17
C GLY A 158 32.38 20.84 14.26
N ILE A 159 32.51 21.85 13.39
CA ILE A 159 33.60 22.84 13.45
C ILE A 159 33.59 23.59 14.80
N LYS A 160 32.42 24.05 15.24
CA LYS A 160 32.27 24.77 16.51
C LYS A 160 32.70 23.92 17.71
N GLU A 161 32.28 22.65 17.76
CA GLU A 161 32.64 21.75 18.86
C GLU A 161 34.12 21.35 18.80
N GLY A 162 34.65 21.11 17.61
CA GLY A 162 36.08 20.83 17.39
C GLY A 162 36.99 21.96 17.86
N ILE A 163 36.64 23.22 17.56
CA ILE A 163 37.38 24.39 18.03
C ILE A 163 37.33 24.47 19.56
N LYS A 164 36.16 24.29 20.16
CA LYS A 164 35.99 24.34 21.62
C LYS A 164 36.88 23.30 22.32
N VAL A 165 36.80 22.04 21.90
CA VAL A 165 37.64 20.96 22.44
C VAL A 165 39.12 21.23 22.15
N GLY A 166 39.45 21.77 20.99
CA GLY A 166 40.82 22.15 20.65
C GLY A 166 41.39 23.20 21.61
N LEU A 167 40.63 24.25 21.90
CA LEU A 167 41.01 25.30 22.85
C LEU A 167 41.21 24.76 24.27
N GLU A 168 40.31 23.91 24.75
CA GLU A 168 40.45 23.23 26.05
C GLU A 168 41.75 22.42 26.13
N ARG A 169 42.10 21.71 25.04
CA ARG A 169 43.35 20.94 24.98
C ARG A 169 44.58 21.82 24.89
N VAL A 170 44.53 22.96 24.20
CA VAL A 170 45.64 23.93 24.18
C VAL A 170 45.89 24.49 25.58
N ILE A 171 44.84 24.83 26.31
CA ILE A 171 44.92 25.28 27.70
C ILE A 171 45.58 24.20 28.58
N ALA A 172 45.10 22.96 28.49
CA ALA A 172 45.65 21.85 29.29
C ALA A 172 47.13 21.57 29.00
N ILE A 173 47.58 21.69 27.74
CA ILE A 173 49.00 21.53 27.39
C ILE A 173 49.83 22.70 27.92
N ALA A 174 49.30 23.93 27.83
CA ALA A 174 49.99 25.11 28.35
C ALA A 174 50.13 25.04 29.88
N GLU A 175 49.09 24.58 30.59
CA GLU A 175 49.09 24.35 32.04
C GLU A 175 50.24 23.44 32.49
N GLN A 176 50.41 22.29 31.83
CA GLN A 176 51.50 21.35 32.10
C GLN A 176 52.91 21.96 31.95
N LEU A 177 53.04 23.04 31.20
CA LEU A 177 54.32 23.73 30.99
C LEU A 177 54.53 24.92 31.93
N ILE A 178 53.46 25.43 32.56
CA ILE A 178 53.48 26.62 33.42
C ILE A 178 53.77 26.28 34.89
N ASP A 179 53.71 25.00 35.28
CA ASP A 179 53.80 24.40 36.64
C ASP A 179 54.93 24.87 37.58
N SER A 180 55.80 25.80 37.18
CA SER A 180 56.84 26.39 38.05
C SER A 180 56.84 27.92 38.14
N SER A 181 55.94 28.64 37.45
CA SER A 181 56.10 30.09 37.26
C SER A 181 54.93 31.00 37.68
N GLY A 182 53.74 30.46 38.03
CA GLY A 182 52.59 31.24 38.50
C GLY A 182 52.11 32.30 37.49
N GLY A 183 50.98 32.08 36.83
CA GLY A 183 50.41 33.07 35.90
C GLY A 183 48.94 32.81 35.61
N GLU A 184 48.22 33.84 35.17
CA GLU A 184 46.83 33.73 34.73
C GLU A 184 46.76 32.99 33.39
N ILE A 185 45.82 32.05 33.29
CA ILE A 185 45.56 31.24 32.10
C ILE A 185 44.23 31.71 31.50
N PRO A 186 44.19 32.04 30.19
CA PRO A 186 42.97 32.51 29.56
C PRO A 186 41.95 31.37 29.45
N THR A 187 40.67 31.69 29.66
CA THR A 187 39.56 30.75 29.46
C THR A 187 39.28 30.53 27.97
N VAL A 188 38.56 29.45 27.64
CA VAL A 188 38.17 29.11 26.26
C VAL A 188 37.43 30.28 25.57
N GLU A 189 36.60 31.01 26.31
CA GLU A 189 35.85 32.17 25.80
C GLU A 189 36.76 33.31 25.34
N ILE A 190 37.90 33.52 26.01
CA ILE A 190 38.90 34.53 25.68
C ILE A 190 39.71 34.11 24.45
N LEU A 191 39.94 32.81 24.26
CA LEU A 191 40.69 32.28 23.12
C LEU A 191 39.83 32.06 21.86
N GLN A 192 38.51 31.93 22.02
CA GLN A 192 37.58 31.69 20.91
C GLN A 192 37.67 32.74 19.76
N PRO A 193 37.77 34.05 20.03
CA PRO A 193 37.92 35.09 19.00
C PRO A 193 39.20 34.92 18.17
N LEU A 194 40.26 34.33 18.74
CA LEU A 194 41.55 34.09 18.07
C LEU A 194 41.47 33.04 16.98
N THR A 195 40.40 32.23 16.98
CA THR A 195 40.20 31.12 16.03
C THR A 195 39.26 31.47 14.87
N THR A 196 38.82 32.73 14.78
CA THR A 196 37.89 33.22 13.75
C THR A 196 38.43 33.12 12.32
N SER A 197 39.75 33.12 12.15
CA SER A 197 40.40 32.92 10.84
C SER A 197 40.44 31.46 10.37
N ILE A 198 40.03 30.49 11.20
CA ILE A 198 39.91 29.08 10.79
C ILE A 198 38.66 28.93 9.94
N SER A 199 38.77 29.28 8.65
CA SER A 199 37.72 29.11 7.65
C SER A 199 38.19 28.11 6.59
N GLY A 200 38.04 26.81 6.88
CA GLY A 200 38.41 25.75 5.96
C GLY A 200 37.95 24.36 6.39
N ASP A 201 37.88 23.45 5.41
CA ASP A 201 37.26 22.12 5.52
C ASP A 201 37.99 21.12 6.42
N ASN A 202 39.24 21.40 6.80
CA ASN A 202 40.08 20.52 7.60
C ASN A 202 40.61 21.26 8.82
N ILE A 203 39.77 21.40 9.84
CA ILE A 203 40.21 21.86 11.16
C ILE A 203 41.06 20.77 11.79
N THR A 204 42.34 21.05 11.96
CA THR A 204 43.28 20.21 12.68
C THR A 204 43.69 20.89 13.97
N PHE A 205 44.06 20.09 14.98
CA PHE A 205 44.58 20.64 16.23
C PHE A 205 45.84 21.50 16.01
N GLN A 206 46.69 21.14 15.04
CA GLN A 206 47.81 21.97 14.61
C GLN A 206 47.35 23.33 14.06
N GLY A 207 46.33 23.36 13.20
CA GLY A 207 45.80 24.61 12.66
C GLY A 207 45.18 25.51 13.73
N ILE A 208 44.52 24.92 14.73
CA ILE A 208 44.03 25.66 15.91
C ILE A 208 45.21 26.29 16.67
N PHE A 209 46.28 25.53 16.87
CA PHE A 209 47.47 25.98 17.56
C PHE A 209 48.20 27.12 16.84
N GLU A 210 48.40 26.99 15.52
CA GLU A 210 49.01 28.03 14.67
C GLU A 210 48.18 29.32 14.62
N CYS A 211 46.85 29.18 14.62
CA CYS A 211 45.92 30.30 14.64
C CYS A 211 46.01 31.08 15.96
N ILE A 212 46.06 30.37 17.09
CA ILE A 212 46.28 31.00 18.40
C ILE A 212 47.61 31.71 18.41
N LYS A 213 48.71 31.04 18.05
CA LYS A 213 50.06 31.64 18.01
C LYS A 213 50.10 32.96 17.24
N SER A 214 49.46 33.00 16.07
CA SER A 214 49.49 34.17 15.19
C SER A 214 48.72 35.36 15.76
N ASN A 215 47.59 35.11 16.44
CA ASN A 215 46.71 36.16 16.95
C ASN A 215 46.97 36.54 18.42
N ILE A 216 47.66 35.68 19.19
CA ILE A 216 47.79 35.84 20.65
C ILE A 216 48.56 37.10 21.05
N LYS A 217 49.51 37.56 20.22
CA LYS A 217 50.33 38.75 20.52
C LYS A 217 49.60 40.06 20.24
N GLU A 218 48.59 40.03 19.37
CA GLU A 218 47.81 41.21 18.99
C GLU A 218 46.53 41.35 19.81
N GLN A 219 45.95 40.24 20.28
CA GLN A 219 44.62 40.23 20.90
C GLN A 219 44.61 39.88 22.41
N LEU A 220 45.71 39.36 22.98
CA LEU A 220 45.83 39.15 24.43
C LEU A 220 46.78 40.18 25.05
N ASP A 221 46.47 40.61 26.27
CA ASP A 221 47.38 41.45 27.06
C ASP A 221 48.64 40.66 27.42
N ALA A 222 49.75 41.03 26.78
CA ALA A 222 51.04 40.38 26.92
C ALA A 222 51.61 40.46 28.35
N ASN A 223 51.14 41.39 29.19
CA ASN A 223 51.56 41.51 30.58
C ASN A 223 50.79 40.57 31.49
N VAL A 224 49.52 40.28 31.18
CA VAL A 224 48.64 39.42 31.99
C VAL A 224 48.88 37.95 31.67
N TYR A 225 48.90 37.59 30.37
CA TYR A 225 49.00 36.19 29.92
C TYR A 225 50.40 35.78 29.47
N LYS A 226 51.43 36.46 29.98
CA LYS A 226 52.83 36.28 29.58
C LYS A 226 53.29 34.82 29.59
N ASN A 227 52.98 34.09 30.66
CA ASN A 227 53.40 32.70 30.83
C ASN A 227 52.70 31.76 29.83
N PHE A 228 51.42 32.04 29.54
CA PHE A 228 50.65 31.30 28.54
C PHE A 228 51.19 31.56 27.12
N ILE A 229 51.47 32.81 26.77
CA ILE A 229 52.07 33.17 25.46
C ILE A 229 53.42 32.46 25.28
N LEU A 230 54.27 32.46 26.31
CA LEU A 230 55.56 31.78 26.29
C LEU A 230 55.41 30.26 26.17
N ALA A 231 54.43 29.65 26.82
CA ALA A 231 54.15 28.22 26.70
C ALA A 231 53.72 27.86 25.26
N VAL A 232 52.83 28.66 24.67
CA VAL A 232 52.38 28.50 23.28
C VAL A 232 53.56 28.65 22.30
N ASP A 233 54.40 29.67 22.46
CA ASP A 233 55.59 29.87 21.63
C ASP A 233 56.58 28.69 21.74
N LYS A 234 56.85 28.19 22.96
CA LYS A 234 57.74 27.03 23.18
C LYS A 234 57.26 25.75 22.50
N ILE A 235 55.96 25.49 22.51
CA ILE A 235 55.39 24.33 21.81
C ILE A 235 55.50 24.53 20.29
N ALA A 236 55.29 25.76 19.81
CA ALA A 236 55.38 26.07 18.38
C ALA A 236 56.79 26.00 17.80
N GLU A 237 57.82 26.10 18.65
CA GLU A 237 59.23 26.00 18.27
C GLU A 237 59.71 24.53 18.21
N LYS A 238 58.93 23.57 18.70
CA LYS A 238 59.27 22.15 18.62
C LYS A 238 59.24 21.64 17.18
N GLN A 239 60.09 20.66 16.89
CA GLN A 239 60.07 19.97 15.61
C GLN A 239 58.72 19.25 15.42
N LEU A 240 58.23 19.17 14.18
CA LEU A 240 56.90 18.62 13.87
C LEU A 240 56.69 17.19 14.42
N SER A 241 57.74 16.37 14.46
CA SER A 241 57.71 15.02 15.04
C SER A 241 57.43 15.05 16.55
N ASP A 242 58.07 15.95 17.28
CA ASP A 242 57.93 16.09 18.74
C ASP A 242 56.59 16.74 19.10
N PHE A 243 56.12 17.67 18.26
CA PHE A 243 54.78 18.24 18.38
C PHE A 243 53.74 17.14 18.19
N ASN A 244 53.80 16.37 17.10
CA ASN A 244 52.82 15.32 16.82
C ASN A 244 52.79 14.24 17.91
N ALA A 245 53.93 13.84 18.46
CA ALA A 245 53.99 12.87 19.57
C ALA A 245 53.34 13.41 20.85
N MET A 246 53.47 14.72 21.12
CA MET A 246 52.86 15.38 22.28
C MET A 246 51.36 15.66 22.08
N THR A 247 50.93 15.86 20.83
CA THR A 247 49.59 16.32 20.49
C THR A 247 48.70 15.25 19.86
N GLU A 248 49.14 13.99 19.77
CA GLU A 248 48.39 12.90 19.16
C GLU A 248 47.01 12.71 19.82
N VAL A 249 46.97 12.65 21.16
CA VAL A 249 45.73 12.50 21.92
C VAL A 249 44.83 13.75 21.80
N PRO A 250 45.33 14.98 21.98
CA PRO A 250 44.61 16.22 21.67
C PRO A 250 44.04 16.29 20.25
N ALA A 251 44.83 15.91 19.24
CA ALA A 251 44.43 15.93 17.85
C ALA A 251 43.28 14.96 17.57
N LYS A 252 43.36 13.76 18.14
CA LYS A 252 42.28 12.78 18.08
C LYS A 252 41.01 13.28 18.78
N ALA A 253 41.14 13.91 19.94
CA ALA A 253 39.99 14.47 20.65
C ALA A 253 39.27 15.55 19.83
N VAL A 254 40.01 16.40 19.09
CA VAL A 254 39.42 17.38 18.17
C VAL A 254 38.72 16.70 17.00
N THR A 255 39.32 15.68 16.38
CA THR A 255 38.66 14.98 15.28
C THR A 255 37.39 14.26 15.74
N ASP A 256 37.42 13.64 16.92
CA ASP A 256 36.27 12.96 17.51
C ASP A 256 35.15 13.97 17.83
N ALA A 257 35.50 15.13 18.39
CA ALA A 257 34.55 16.21 18.67
C ALA A 257 33.89 16.78 17.40
N ILE A 258 34.64 16.91 16.30
CA ILE A 258 34.09 17.34 15.01
C ILE A 258 33.08 16.32 14.48
N ILE A 259 33.41 15.02 14.55
CA ILE A 259 32.53 13.94 14.10
C ILE A 259 31.27 13.90 14.95
N GLN A 260 31.43 13.95 16.27
CA GLN A 260 30.33 13.91 17.24
C GLN A 260 29.42 15.12 17.09
N GLY A 261 29.96 16.34 17.06
CA GLY A 261 29.19 17.57 16.90
C GLY A 261 28.41 17.63 15.58
N LYS A 262 28.98 17.06 14.50
CA LYS A 262 28.26 16.89 13.23
C LYS A 262 27.12 15.88 13.36
N ALA A 263 27.36 14.74 13.99
CA ALA A 263 26.35 13.70 14.18
C ALA A 263 25.19 14.20 15.06
N ASP A 264 25.48 14.89 16.16
CA ASP A 264 24.48 15.41 17.10
C ASP A 264 23.60 16.49 16.47
N ALA A 265 24.19 17.39 15.68
CA ALA A 265 23.42 18.41 14.95
C ALA A 265 22.50 17.80 13.89
N ILE A 266 22.97 16.78 13.17
CA ILE A 266 22.15 16.03 12.20
C ILE A 266 21.03 15.28 12.92
N ALA A 267 21.34 14.62 14.04
CA ALA A 267 20.35 13.90 14.84
C ALA A 267 19.27 14.83 15.41
N ALA A 268 19.65 16.01 15.91
CA ALA A 268 18.72 17.02 16.40
C ALA A 268 17.78 17.50 15.30
N ALA A 269 18.30 17.80 14.10
CA ALA A 269 17.48 18.16 12.96
C ALA A 269 16.51 17.04 12.58
N HIS A 270 16.95 15.79 12.53
CA HIS A 270 16.06 14.65 12.25
C HIS A 270 14.99 14.42 13.33
N ALA A 271 15.31 14.69 14.60
CA ALA A 271 14.36 14.58 15.69
C ALA A 271 13.20 15.58 15.56
N GLU A 272 13.47 16.80 15.07
CA GLU A 272 12.43 17.80 14.81
C GLU A 272 11.43 17.32 13.77
N TYR A 273 11.86 16.63 12.71
CA TYR A 273 10.97 16.18 11.64
C TYR A 273 10.45 14.75 11.80
N ALA A 274 10.85 14.03 12.85
CA ALA A 274 10.46 12.64 13.08
C ALA A 274 8.94 12.44 13.09
N HIS A 275 8.19 13.42 13.60
CA HIS A 275 6.73 13.40 13.63
C HIS A 275 6.10 13.51 12.23
N LEU A 276 6.71 14.25 11.30
CA LEU A 276 6.24 14.37 9.91
C LEU A 276 6.51 13.09 9.12
N TYR A 277 7.64 12.41 9.36
CA TYR A 277 7.95 11.11 8.76
C TYR A 277 6.90 10.06 9.11
N SER A 278 6.42 10.07 10.36
CA SER A 278 5.33 9.22 10.81
C SER A 278 4.05 9.49 10.00
N ALA A 279 3.67 10.77 9.85
CA ALA A 279 2.49 11.17 9.08
C ALA A 279 2.57 10.78 7.59
N ILE A 280 3.74 10.97 6.96
CA ILE A 280 4.00 10.55 5.58
C ILE A 280 3.90 9.03 5.45
N GLY A 281 4.46 8.28 6.40
CA GLY A 281 4.37 6.82 6.46
C GLY A 281 2.93 6.31 6.49
N TYR A 282 2.07 6.91 7.32
CA TYR A 282 0.64 6.56 7.38
C TYR A 282 -0.11 6.90 6.10
N SER A 283 0.19 8.03 5.46
CA SER A 283 -0.40 8.40 4.16
C SER A 283 -0.07 7.37 3.07
N VAL A 284 1.19 6.98 2.95
CA VAL A 284 1.63 5.95 1.99
C VAL A 284 0.99 4.59 2.30
N LEU A 285 0.93 4.20 3.58
CA LEU A 285 0.27 2.97 4.01
C LEU A 285 -1.21 2.96 3.63
N ALA A 286 -1.92 4.08 3.84
CA ALA A 286 -3.33 4.23 3.49
C ALA A 286 -3.57 4.06 1.98
N ILE A 287 -2.72 4.67 1.13
CA ILE A 287 -2.79 4.52 -0.33
C ILE A 287 -2.58 3.06 -0.73
N LEU A 288 -1.58 2.38 -0.15
CA LEU A 288 -1.32 0.97 -0.42
C LEU A 288 -2.52 0.08 -0.07
N ILE A 289 -3.18 0.32 1.06
CA ILE A 289 -4.38 -0.41 1.47
C ILE A 289 -5.51 -0.22 0.45
N ILE A 290 -5.78 1.02 0.02
CA ILE A 290 -6.83 1.32 -0.97
C ILE A 290 -6.57 0.58 -2.29
N VAL A 291 -5.33 0.61 -2.79
CA VAL A 291 -4.95 -0.10 -4.02
C VAL A 291 -5.14 -1.61 -3.88
N LEU A 292 -4.78 -2.17 -2.73
CA LEU A 292 -4.95 -3.60 -2.45
C LEU A 292 -6.44 -4.01 -2.45
N VAL A 293 -7.30 -3.21 -1.80
CA VAL A 293 -8.75 -3.42 -1.80
C VAL A 293 -9.32 -3.35 -3.22
N MET A 294 -8.91 -2.36 -4.03
CA MET A 294 -9.33 -2.27 -5.44
C MET A 294 -8.93 -3.50 -6.25
N ILE A 295 -7.71 -4.01 -6.05
CA ILE A 295 -7.23 -5.23 -6.72
C ILE A 295 -8.08 -6.45 -6.31
N ILE A 296 -8.38 -6.60 -5.02
CA ILE A 296 -9.21 -7.70 -4.52
C ILE A 296 -10.62 -7.64 -5.16
N ILE A 297 -11.27 -6.48 -5.12
CA ILE A 297 -12.59 -6.28 -5.74
C ILE A 297 -12.54 -6.60 -7.24
N TYR A 298 -11.52 -6.11 -7.94
CA TYR A 298 -11.31 -6.37 -9.37
C TYR A 298 -11.18 -7.88 -9.66
N LEU A 299 -10.38 -8.61 -8.87
CA LEU A 299 -10.21 -10.05 -9.02
C LEU A 299 -11.51 -10.83 -8.77
N ILE A 300 -12.30 -10.45 -7.76
CA ILE A 300 -13.61 -11.06 -7.48
C ILE A 300 -14.57 -10.84 -8.66
N LEU A 301 -14.67 -9.61 -9.17
CA LEU A 301 -15.54 -9.30 -10.32
C LEU A 301 -15.10 -10.06 -11.58
N ARG A 302 -13.80 -10.11 -11.85
CA ARG A 302 -13.22 -10.85 -12.97
C ARG A 302 -13.51 -12.35 -12.87
N TYR A 303 -13.41 -12.92 -11.67
CA TYR A 303 -13.74 -14.33 -11.43
C TYR A 303 -15.23 -14.61 -11.67
N ARG A 304 -16.13 -13.77 -11.15
CA ARG A 304 -17.58 -13.91 -11.36
C ARG A 304 -17.94 -13.85 -12.85
N ARG A 305 -17.33 -12.95 -13.62
CA ARG A 305 -17.52 -12.85 -15.08
C ARG A 305 -17.11 -14.13 -15.80
N LYS A 306 -15.91 -14.66 -15.53
CA LYS A 306 -15.46 -15.92 -16.13
C LYS A 306 -16.41 -17.08 -15.83
N LYS A 307 -16.93 -17.17 -14.60
CA LYS A 307 -17.89 -18.21 -14.23
C LYS A 307 -19.23 -18.06 -14.96
N LYS A 308 -19.73 -16.83 -15.13
CA LYS A 308 -20.97 -16.56 -15.88
C LYS A 308 -20.82 -16.96 -17.35
N MET A 309 -19.69 -16.66 -17.98
CA MET A 309 -19.41 -17.02 -19.38
C MET A 309 -19.37 -18.55 -19.57
N LYS A 310 -18.62 -19.28 -18.75
CA LYS A 310 -18.57 -20.75 -18.82
C LYS A 310 -19.94 -21.43 -18.72
N LYS A 311 -20.83 -20.89 -17.87
CA LYS A 311 -22.20 -21.40 -17.75
C LYS A 311 -23.01 -21.14 -19.02
N LYS A 312 -22.86 -19.97 -19.65
CA LYS A 312 -23.53 -19.65 -20.92
C LYS A 312 -23.10 -20.60 -22.03
N ASP A 313 -21.80 -20.83 -22.15
CA ASP A 313 -21.25 -21.75 -23.16
C ASP A 313 -21.80 -23.18 -22.98
N GLN A 314 -22.08 -23.61 -21.74
CA GLN A 314 -22.72 -24.89 -21.47
C GLN A 314 -24.20 -24.92 -21.88
N TYR A 315 -24.96 -23.84 -21.62
CA TYR A 315 -26.37 -23.77 -22.02
C TYR A 315 -26.56 -23.64 -23.53
N GLU A 316 -25.63 -22.96 -24.23
CA GLU A 316 -25.65 -22.84 -25.69
C GLU A 316 -25.46 -24.21 -26.36
N LYS A 317 -24.52 -25.02 -25.87
CA LYS A 317 -24.33 -26.41 -26.34
C LYS A 317 -25.58 -27.29 -26.15
N LEU A 318 -26.25 -27.18 -25.02
CA LEU A 318 -27.48 -27.94 -24.72
C LEU A 318 -28.71 -27.49 -25.56
N LEU A 319 -28.63 -26.34 -26.22
CA LEU A 319 -29.69 -25.80 -27.07
C LEU A 319 -29.50 -26.18 -28.56
N GLU A 320 -28.28 -26.54 -28.95
CA GLU A 320 -27.94 -26.98 -30.31
C GLU A 320 -28.06 -28.50 -30.51
N GLU A 321 -28.05 -29.29 -29.42
CA GLU A 321 -28.42 -30.71 -29.40
C GLU A 321 -29.95 -30.92 -29.39
#